data_AF-X1JT66-F1
#
_entry.id   AF-X1JT66-F1
#
_cell.length_a   1.000
_cell.length_b   1.000
_cell.length_c   1.000
_cell.angle_alpha   90.00
_cell.angle_beta   90.00
_cell.angle_gamma   90.00
#
_symmetry.space_group_name_H-M   'P 1'
#
loop_
_entity.id
_entity.type
_entity.pdbx_description
1 polymer ?
#
loop_
_entity_poly.entity_id
_entity_poly.type
_entity_poly.pdbx_seq_one_letter_code
_entity_poly.pdbx_strand_id
1 'polypeptide(L)'
;VLETLSINTPAFLLPILSTLKSTTLISKFCQLIKGDDVWSSRINVVNIRPLTPQEVIGNPERDDFPLLKGKEVMIQADFRGSRGQAFTDMPGNYSGTLREIFEMPLANNFRRAIFIASINAVLRYFKFISKTVHCRDKEP
;
A
#
# COMPACT_ATOMS: atom_id res chain seq x y z
N VAL A 1 -21.66 5.51 16.60
CA VAL A 1 -20.49 5.65 15.70
C VAL A 1 -20.49 4.62 14.55
N LEU A 2 -21.05 3.42 14.73
CA LEU A 2 -21.19 2.43 13.65
C LEU A 2 -22.33 2.77 12.65
N GLU A 3 -23.39 3.46 13.08
CA GLU A 3 -24.53 3.80 12.20
C GLU A 3 -24.21 4.86 11.13
N THR A 4 -23.33 5.82 11.40
CA THR A 4 -22.99 6.88 10.44
C THR A 4 -22.03 6.43 9.33
N LEU A 5 -21.40 5.27 9.48
CA LEU A 5 -20.57 4.65 8.44
C LEU A 5 -21.42 3.83 7.44
N SER A 6 -22.66 3.48 7.77
CA SER A 6 -23.47 2.60 6.92
C SER A 6 -24.02 3.31 5.66
N ILE A 7 -24.21 4.63 5.72
CA ILE A 7 -25.00 5.36 4.70
C ILE A 7 -24.18 5.69 3.43
N ASN A 8 -22.85 5.75 3.52
CA ASN A 8 -21.97 6.16 2.41
C ASN A 8 -20.86 5.16 2.09
N THR A 9 -20.86 3.97 2.70
CA THR A 9 -19.84 2.96 2.44
C THR A 9 -20.36 1.99 1.38
N PRO A 10 -19.67 1.83 0.24
CA PRO A 10 -20.06 0.86 -0.78
C PRO A 10 -20.26 -0.54 -0.19
N ALA A 11 -21.31 -1.25 -0.59
CA ALA A 11 -21.73 -2.53 0.00
C ALA A 11 -20.61 -3.60 0.01
N PHE A 12 -19.67 -3.53 -0.95
CA PHE A 12 -18.53 -4.43 -1.03
C PHE A 12 -17.49 -4.24 0.09
N LEU A 13 -17.55 -3.14 0.84
CA LEU A 13 -16.65 -2.85 1.96
C LEU A 13 -17.12 -3.38 3.32
N LEU A 14 -18.36 -3.85 3.42
CA LEU A 14 -18.93 -4.39 4.66
C LEU A 14 -18.15 -5.61 5.21
N PRO A 15 -17.68 -6.57 4.39
CA PRO A 15 -16.88 -7.70 4.86
C PRO A 15 -15.45 -7.32 5.30
N ILE A 16 -14.93 -6.20 4.78
CA ILE A 16 -13.58 -5.72 5.07
C ILE A 16 -13.56 -5.01 6.42
N LEU A 17 -14.61 -4.21 6.69
CA LEU A 17 -14.77 -3.48 7.96
C LEU A 17 -14.94 -4.41 9.17
N SER A 18 -15.48 -5.62 8.99
CA SER A 18 -15.61 -6.61 10.06
C SER A 18 -14.29 -7.34 10.39
N THR A 19 -13.31 -7.32 9.48
CA THR A 19 -12.11 -8.18 9.57
C THR A 19 -10.82 -7.42 9.96
N LEU A 20 -10.82 -6.07 10.03
CA LEU A 20 -9.59 -5.29 10.25
C LEU A 20 -9.71 -4.19 11.33
N LYS A 21 -8.78 -4.22 12.29
CA LYS A 21 -8.60 -3.28 13.42
C LYS A 21 -8.27 -1.81 13.03
N SER A 22 -8.43 -1.42 11.76
CA SER A 22 -8.18 -0.05 11.28
C SER A 22 -9.33 0.46 10.41
N THR A 23 -10.55 0.40 10.97
CA THR A 23 -11.79 0.90 10.35
C THR A 23 -11.70 2.38 9.94
N THR A 24 -10.88 3.18 10.63
CA THR A 24 -10.74 4.62 10.36
C THR A 24 -10.01 4.93 9.04
N LEU A 25 -8.95 4.19 8.69
CA LEU A 25 -8.17 4.48 7.47
C LEU A 25 -8.98 4.15 6.21
N ILE A 26 -9.58 2.96 6.19
CA ILE A 26 -10.41 2.49 5.07
C ILE A 26 -11.62 3.40 4.90
N SER A 27 -12.30 3.73 5.99
CA SER A 27 -13.42 4.68 5.96
C SER A 27 -13.02 6.02 5.37
N LYS A 28 -11.93 6.63 5.86
CA LYS A 28 -11.44 7.92 5.34
C LYS A 28 -11.05 7.82 3.86
N PHE A 29 -10.37 6.75 3.46
CA PHE A 29 -10.01 6.53 2.06
C PHE A 29 -11.27 6.48 1.15
N CYS A 30 -12.30 5.75 1.57
CA CYS A 30 -13.55 5.66 0.83
C CYS A 30 -14.30 6.99 0.78
N GLN A 31 -14.22 7.82 1.82
CA GLN A 31 -14.79 9.17 1.81
C GLN A 31 -14.07 10.11 0.86
N LEU A 32 -12.73 9.98 0.75
CA LEU A 32 -11.89 10.80 -0.12
C LEU A 32 -12.04 10.43 -1.60
N ILE A 33 -12.35 9.16 -1.90
CA ILE A 33 -12.34 8.64 -3.27
C ILE A 33 -13.73 8.18 -3.66
N LYS A 34 -14.36 9.00 -4.51
CA LYS A 34 -15.72 8.78 -5.02
C LYS A 34 -15.65 8.46 -6.51
N GLY A 35 -16.45 7.48 -6.95
CA GLY A 35 -16.64 7.12 -8.37
C GLY A 35 -16.21 5.69 -8.70
N ASP A 36 -17.07 4.99 -9.45
CA ASP A 36 -16.86 3.59 -9.85
C ASP A 36 -15.65 3.40 -10.77
N ASP A 37 -15.29 4.43 -11.52
CA ASP A 37 -14.10 4.46 -12.39
C ASP A 37 -12.80 4.21 -11.58
N VAL A 38 -12.73 4.71 -10.35
CA VAL A 38 -11.55 4.52 -9.50
C VAL A 38 -11.48 3.09 -8.95
N TRP A 39 -12.61 2.56 -8.49
CA TRP A 39 -12.68 1.21 -7.92
C TRP A 39 -12.45 0.11 -8.95
N SER A 40 -12.88 0.32 -10.19
CA SER A 40 -12.67 -0.60 -11.31
C SER A 40 -11.31 -0.44 -12.00
N SER A 41 -10.54 0.59 -11.64
CA SER A 41 -9.21 0.81 -12.21
C SER A 41 -8.22 -0.28 -11.83
N ARG A 42 -7.44 -0.73 -12.82
CA ARG A 42 -6.36 -1.69 -12.63
C ARG A 42 -5.17 -1.06 -11.90
N ILE A 43 -4.59 -1.85 -11.00
CA ILE A 43 -3.34 -1.60 -10.30
C ILE A 43 -2.38 -2.73 -10.63
N ASN A 44 -1.16 -2.35 -10.99
CA ASN A 44 -0.06 -3.29 -11.23
C ASN A 44 0.99 -3.12 -10.14
N VAL A 45 1.35 -4.21 -9.48
CA VAL A 45 2.35 -4.25 -8.43
C VAL A 45 3.53 -5.09 -8.90
N VAL A 46 4.73 -4.51 -8.81
CA VAL A 46 5.98 -5.17 -9.21
C VAL A 46 7.04 -5.01 -8.12
N ASN A 47 7.93 -5.98 -8.03
CA ASN A 47 9.15 -5.86 -7.24
C ASN A 47 10.11 -4.90 -7.93
N ILE A 48 10.71 -3.94 -7.20
CA ILE A 48 11.59 -2.94 -7.82
C ILE A 48 13.04 -2.99 -7.36
N ARG A 49 13.32 -3.33 -6.09
CA ARG A 49 14.70 -3.62 -5.61
C ARG A 49 14.72 -4.12 -4.16
N PRO A 50 15.80 -4.82 -3.76
CA PRO A 50 16.12 -4.99 -2.34
C PRO A 50 16.34 -3.64 -1.64
N LEU A 51 16.08 -3.65 -0.34
CA LEU A 51 16.45 -2.55 0.56
C LEU A 51 17.97 -2.46 0.74
N THR A 52 18.50 -1.24 0.83
CA THR A 52 19.87 -0.97 1.27
C THR A 52 19.95 -1.08 2.80
N PRO A 53 21.13 -1.41 3.39
CA PRO A 53 21.31 -1.40 4.84
C PRO A 53 20.90 -0.06 5.47
N GLN A 54 21.11 1.06 4.76
CA GLN A 54 20.73 2.38 5.23
C GLN A 54 19.21 2.55 5.36
N GLU A 55 18.43 1.99 4.44
CA GLU A 55 16.98 2.05 4.49
C GLU A 55 16.38 1.08 5.53
N VAL A 56 17.08 -0.02 5.84
CA VAL A 56 16.66 -0.98 6.87
C VAL A 56 17.04 -0.51 8.28
N ILE A 57 18.24 0.04 8.45
CA ILE A 57 18.87 0.25 9.78
C ILE A 57 19.20 1.74 10.04
N GLY A 58 19.08 2.63 9.05
CA GLY A 58 19.42 4.05 9.18
C GLY A 58 20.89 4.32 8.88
N ASN A 59 21.56 5.20 9.64
CA ASN A 59 23.01 5.42 9.51
C ASN A 59 23.76 4.75 10.66
N PRO A 60 23.98 3.43 10.60
CA PRO A 60 24.68 2.75 11.67
C PRO A 60 26.18 3.08 11.69
N GLU A 61 26.76 3.21 12.88
CA GLU A 61 28.20 3.45 13.05
C GLU A 61 29.07 2.18 12.89
N ARG A 62 28.46 1.01 12.63
CA ARG A 62 29.14 -0.28 12.49
C ARG A 62 28.56 -1.07 11.31
N ASP A 63 29.38 -1.91 10.66
CA ASP A 63 28.99 -2.65 9.45
C ASP A 63 28.48 -4.08 9.72
N ASP A 64 28.47 -4.54 10.98
CA ASP A 64 28.18 -5.92 11.37
C ASP A 64 26.75 -6.12 11.86
N PHE A 65 25.77 -6.17 10.94
CA PHE A 65 24.37 -6.49 11.29
C PHE A 65 23.95 -7.90 10.89
N PRO A 66 23.74 -8.80 11.88
CA PRO A 66 23.06 -10.09 11.66
C PRO A 66 21.60 -9.98 11.19
N LEU A 67 21.02 -8.77 11.26
CA LEU A 67 19.61 -8.46 10.95
C LEU A 67 19.25 -8.54 9.45
N LEU A 68 20.23 -8.65 8.54
CA LEU A 68 19.97 -8.81 7.11
C LEU A 68 19.50 -10.23 6.71
N LYS A 69 19.29 -11.14 7.67
CA LYS A 69 18.68 -12.45 7.41
C LYS A 69 17.16 -12.35 7.32
N GLY A 70 16.73 -11.92 6.13
CA GLY A 70 15.36 -11.80 5.67
C GLY A 70 15.31 -10.62 4.71
N LYS A 71 15.63 -10.84 3.42
CA LYS A 71 15.77 -9.77 2.42
C LYS A 71 14.43 -9.06 2.23
N GLU A 72 14.16 -8.03 3.02
CA GLU A 72 13.04 -7.14 2.73
C GLU A 72 13.26 -6.48 1.38
N VAL A 73 12.21 -6.46 0.57
CA VAL A 73 12.21 -5.94 -0.79
C VAL A 73 11.17 -4.84 -0.87
N MET A 74 11.49 -3.82 -1.65
CA MET A 74 10.54 -2.79 -2.02
C MET A 74 9.69 -3.25 -3.20
N ILE A 75 8.38 -3.18 -3.04
CA ILE A 75 7.40 -3.32 -4.12
C ILE A 75 6.81 -1.96 -4.49
N GLN A 76 6.34 -1.84 -5.72
CA GLN A 76 5.73 -0.63 -6.25
C GLN A 76 4.41 -0.95 -6.94
N ALA A 77 3.34 -0.29 -6.52
CA ALA A 77 2.08 -0.21 -7.23
C ALA A 77 2.10 0.98 -8.20
N ASP A 78 1.54 0.78 -9.39
CA ASP A 78 1.18 1.83 -10.33
C ASP A 78 -0.35 1.95 -10.42
N PHE A 79 -0.84 3.17 -10.21
CA PHE A 79 -2.22 3.56 -10.43
C PHE A 79 -2.24 4.79 -11.34
N ARG A 80 -2.64 4.61 -12.60
CA ARG A 80 -2.73 5.69 -13.61
C ARG A 80 -1.43 6.51 -13.72
N GLY A 81 -0.28 5.84 -13.68
CA GLY A 81 1.04 6.47 -13.72
C GLY A 81 1.51 7.10 -12.40
N SER A 82 0.68 7.07 -11.35
CA SER A 82 1.09 7.43 -10.00
C SER A 82 1.62 6.21 -9.26
N ARG A 83 2.80 6.38 -8.63
CA ARG A 83 3.53 5.30 -7.95
C ARG A 83 3.33 5.34 -6.44
N GLY A 84 3.13 4.16 -5.85
CA GLY A 84 3.12 3.96 -4.41
C GLY A 84 3.98 2.77 -4.04
N GLN A 85 4.87 2.94 -3.07
CA GLN A 85 5.80 1.90 -2.64
C GLN A 85 5.45 1.36 -1.25
N ALA A 86 5.81 0.11 -1.02
CA ALA A 86 5.74 -0.55 0.29
C ALA A 86 6.90 -1.53 0.44
N PHE A 87 7.34 -1.76 1.67
CA PHE A 87 8.34 -2.78 2.00
C PHE A 87 7.67 -4.08 2.39
N THR A 88 8.31 -5.20 2.06
CA THR A 88 7.85 -6.53 2.46
C THR A 88 8.97 -7.56 2.46
N ASP A 89 8.90 -8.47 3.41
CA ASP A 89 9.66 -9.72 3.46
C ASP A 89 9.08 -10.82 2.54
N MET A 90 7.90 -10.60 1.95
CA MET A 90 7.22 -11.52 1.04
C MET A 90 6.93 -10.84 -0.32
N PRO A 91 7.97 -10.56 -1.14
CA PRO A 91 7.78 -9.91 -2.43
C PRO A 91 7.02 -10.77 -3.45
N GLY A 92 6.35 -10.12 -4.38
CA GLY A 92 5.64 -10.78 -5.47
C GLY A 92 4.97 -9.77 -6.40
N ASN A 93 4.65 -10.23 -7.62
CA ASN A 93 3.90 -9.41 -8.57
C ASN A 93 2.39 -9.63 -8.37
N TYR A 94 1.62 -8.58 -8.61
CA TYR A 94 0.15 -8.65 -8.57
C TYR A 94 -0.44 -7.73 -9.63
N SER A 95 -1.56 -8.13 -10.23
CA SER A 95 -2.37 -7.28 -11.09
C SER A 95 -3.83 -7.55 -10.81
N GLY A 96 -4.58 -6.49 -10.54
CA GLY A 96 -5.99 -6.56 -10.20
C GLY A 96 -6.58 -5.15 -10.11
N THR A 97 -7.87 -5.05 -9.84
CA THR A 97 -8.57 -3.79 -9.62
C THR A 97 -8.36 -3.29 -8.19
N LEU A 98 -8.54 -1.98 -7.98
CA LEU A 98 -8.55 -1.41 -6.64
C LEU A 98 -9.60 -2.07 -5.75
N ARG A 99 -10.77 -2.43 -6.31
CA ARG A 99 -11.83 -3.17 -5.62
C ARG A 99 -11.34 -4.53 -5.11
N GLU A 100 -10.76 -5.35 -5.99
CA GLU A 100 -10.23 -6.66 -5.62
C GLU A 100 -9.15 -6.56 -4.53
N ILE A 101 -8.31 -5.52 -4.58
CA ILE A 101 -7.29 -5.27 -3.55
C ILE A 101 -7.92 -4.96 -2.19
N PHE A 102 -9.01 -4.21 -2.16
CA PHE A 102 -9.72 -3.91 -0.91
C PHE A 102 -10.45 -5.13 -0.38
N GLU A 103 -11.10 -5.92 -1.25
CA GLU A 103 -11.83 -7.15 -0.90
C GLU A 103 -10.92 -8.31 -0.49
N MET A 104 -9.64 -8.26 -0.86
CA MET A 104 -8.68 -9.29 -0.54
C MET A 104 -8.41 -9.39 0.98
N PRO A 105 -8.50 -10.60 1.59
CA PRO A 105 -8.12 -10.81 2.98
C PRO A 105 -6.63 -10.56 3.19
N LEU A 106 -6.26 -9.68 4.14
CA LEU A 106 -4.87 -9.30 4.46
C LEU A 106 -4.13 -10.37 5.30
N ALA A 107 -4.21 -11.62 4.86
CA ALA A 107 -3.78 -12.82 5.59
C ALA A 107 -2.26 -12.95 5.76
N ASN A 108 -1.46 -12.33 4.89
CA ASN A 108 0.00 -12.40 4.92
C ASN A 108 0.67 -11.08 4.53
N ASN A 109 2.00 -10.98 4.70
CA ASN A 109 2.75 -9.75 4.45
C ASN A 109 2.71 -9.33 2.98
N PHE A 110 2.71 -10.28 2.04
CA PHE A 110 2.54 -10.01 0.61
C PHE A 110 1.25 -9.22 0.32
N ARG A 111 0.11 -9.71 0.83
CA ARG A 111 -1.20 -9.06 0.62
C ARG A 111 -1.29 -7.70 1.33
N ARG A 112 -0.74 -7.60 2.54
CA ARG A 112 -0.63 -6.32 3.27
C ARG A 112 0.20 -5.29 2.50
N ALA A 113 1.31 -5.73 1.92
CA ALA A 113 2.18 -4.85 1.14
C ALA A 113 1.51 -4.36 -0.15
N ILE A 114 0.82 -5.25 -0.89
CA ILE A 114 0.00 -4.87 -2.06
C ILE A 114 -1.00 -3.78 -1.67
N PHE A 115 -1.73 -4.00 -0.59
CA PHE A 115 -2.75 -3.07 -0.11
C PHE A 115 -2.16 -1.68 0.20
N ILE A 116 -1.05 -1.65 0.96
CA ILE A 116 -0.36 -0.41 1.33
C ILE A 116 0.20 0.31 0.09
N ALA A 117 0.91 -0.39 -0.78
CA ALA A 117 1.47 0.19 -2.01
C ALA A 117 0.37 0.79 -2.89
N SER A 118 -0.77 0.11 -2.99
CA SER A 118 -1.92 0.54 -3.79
C SER A 118 -2.57 1.81 -3.21
N ILE A 119 -2.82 1.87 -1.91
CA ILE A 119 -3.34 3.08 -1.25
C ILE A 119 -2.38 4.25 -1.47
N ASN A 120 -1.07 4.01 -1.33
CA ASN A 120 -0.05 5.01 -1.56
C ASN A 120 -0.10 5.56 -3.01
N ALA A 121 -0.24 4.69 -4.00
CA ALA A 121 -0.33 5.07 -5.40
C ALA A 121 -1.56 5.94 -5.68
N VAL A 122 -2.71 5.51 -5.16
CA VAL A 122 -4.01 6.17 -5.35
C VAL A 122 -4.07 7.52 -4.63
N LEU A 123 -3.70 7.59 -3.34
CA LEU A 123 -3.70 8.86 -2.61
C LEU A 123 -2.74 9.88 -3.22
N ARG A 124 -1.61 9.41 -3.77
CA ARG A 124 -0.70 10.29 -4.52
C ARG A 124 -1.31 10.78 -5.82
N TYR A 125 -2.05 9.94 -6.55
CA TYR A 125 -2.74 10.35 -7.78
C TYR A 125 -3.72 11.51 -7.51
N PHE A 126 -4.47 11.43 -6.42
CA PHE A 126 -5.38 12.50 -5.97
C PHE A 126 -4.69 13.64 -5.23
N LYS A 127 -3.35 13.65 -5.15
CA LYS A 127 -2.53 14.69 -4.50
C LYS A 127 -2.81 14.88 -3.00
N PHE A 128 -3.39 13.89 -2.32
CA PHE A 128 -3.55 13.92 -0.86
C PHE A 128 -2.23 13.70 -0.12
N ILE A 129 -1.30 12.96 -0.74
CA ILE A 129 0.05 12.71 -0.23
C ILE A 129 1.07 12.82 -1.36
N SER A 130 2.33 13.14 -1.04
CA SER A 130 3.39 13.34 -2.04
C SER A 130 4.64 12.48 -1.81
N LYS A 131 4.84 11.92 -0.61
CA LYS A 131 6.02 11.14 -0.20
C LYS A 131 5.74 9.63 -0.17
N THR A 132 5.33 9.05 -1.29
CA THR A 132 5.02 7.60 -1.40
C THR A 132 6.01 6.81 -2.25
N VAL A 133 6.98 7.52 -2.82
CA VAL A 133 8.13 6.96 -3.53
C VAL A 133 9.34 7.34 -2.71
N HIS A 134 10.01 6.35 -2.14
CA HIS A 134 11.19 6.54 -1.32
C HIS A 134 12.44 6.78 -2.19
N CYS A 135 12.43 6.30 -3.44
CA CYS A 135 13.50 6.58 -4.40
C CYS A 135 13.40 8.04 -4.88
N ARG A 136 14.09 8.95 -4.21
CA ARG A 136 14.54 10.21 -4.81
C ARG A 136 15.94 9.96 -5.36
N ASP A 137 16.05 9.83 -6.68
CA ASP A 137 17.33 9.68 -7.39
C ASP A 137 18.18 10.96 -7.45
N LYS A 138 18.11 11.86 -6.46
CA LYS A 138 18.98 13.04 -6.37
C LYS A 138 19.26 13.40 -4.90
N GLU A 139 20.38 12.85 -4.44
CA GLU A 139 21.31 13.10 -3.29
C GLU A 139 21.10 14.33 -2.38
N PRO A 140 21.74 14.40 -1.19
CA PRO A 140 22.30 13.35 -0.31
C PRO A 140 21.47 13.11 0.96
#